data_AF-A0A969ADX6-F1
#
_entry.id   AF-A0A969ADX6-F1
#
_cell.length_a   1.000
_cell.length_b   1.000
_cell.length_c   1.000
_cell.angle_alpha   90.00
_cell.angle_beta   90.00
_cell.angle_gamma   90.00
#
_symmetry.space_group_name_H-M   'P 1'
#
loop_
_entity.id
_entity.type
_entity.pdbx_description
1 polymer ?
#
loop_
_entity_poly.entity_id
_entity_poly.type
_entity_poly.pdbx_seq_one_letter_code
_entity_poly.pdbx_strand_id
1 'polypeptide(L)'
;MNQYYPAIFYPRLILKFIAENPTANFKQGFHRIDSNQTNLPNKETNDSNYVLNKIFYILICINLFISICFYFLGLYPLWLIVAVWASINLGCSCFISNLHKQSSKKNIASSIQLKTKKENKVVMRLPKREAKLNLWLNGKVLQPVGKSDAQNGVSEKTFYQITKRVFPNIVQGVAFHNPKFPHPYSADFLIVHTSGLSIDIEIDEPYVGNTKEPTHCIDQRKDNIRNQFFTNNNWVVIRFSEKQAVKYPYRCCKVIAQVIARVSGDFTFLSQLNNVPSLPPEPMWTIKQAKKWAKENYRRTYLP
;
A
#
# COMPACT_ATOMS: atom_id res chain seq x y z
N MET A 1 -25.95 -18.84 2.55
CA MET A 1 -25.45 -17.46 2.62
C MET A 1 -24.17 -17.39 1.81
N ASN A 2 -24.04 -16.43 0.90
CA ASN A 2 -22.81 -16.24 0.13
C ASN A 2 -21.73 -15.64 1.06
N GLN A 3 -20.58 -16.31 1.16
CA GLN A 3 -19.43 -15.79 1.90
C GLN A 3 -18.50 -15.05 0.95
N TYR A 4 -17.82 -14.00 1.43
CA TYR A 4 -16.98 -13.12 0.61
C TYR A 4 -15.64 -12.83 1.30
N TYR A 5 -14.61 -12.64 0.48
CA TYR A 5 -13.36 -12.00 0.86
C TYR A 5 -13.46 -10.46 0.74
N PRO A 6 -12.71 -9.69 1.54
CA PRO A 6 -11.88 -10.15 2.65
C PRO A 6 -12.74 -10.69 3.79
N ALA A 7 -12.33 -11.80 4.39
CA ALA A 7 -12.99 -12.34 5.57
C ALA A 7 -12.15 -12.06 6.81
N ILE A 8 -12.77 -11.51 7.86
CA ILE A 8 -12.07 -11.09 9.07
C ILE A 8 -12.70 -11.76 10.28
N PHE A 9 -11.89 -12.48 11.04
CA PHE A 9 -12.32 -13.21 12.23
C PHE A 9 -11.61 -12.67 13.46
N TYR A 10 -12.38 -12.17 14.42
CA TYR A 10 -11.85 -11.62 15.65
C TYR A 10 -11.93 -12.64 16.80
N PRO A 11 -10.85 -12.82 17.58
CA PRO A 11 -10.89 -13.52 18.86
C PRO A 11 -11.94 -12.95 19.82
N ARG A 12 -12.53 -13.82 20.63
CA ARG A 12 -13.50 -13.42 21.67
C ARG A 12 -12.93 -12.37 22.63
N LEU A 13 -11.65 -12.50 23.00
CA LEU A 13 -10.97 -11.55 23.88
C LEU A 13 -10.85 -10.16 23.26
N ILE A 14 -10.56 -10.09 21.95
CA ILE A 14 -10.48 -8.82 21.21
C ILE A 14 -11.87 -8.20 21.03
N LEU A 15 -12.89 -8.99 20.72
CA LEU A 15 -14.27 -8.51 20.66
C LEU A 15 -14.72 -7.91 21.99
N LYS A 16 -14.43 -8.59 23.11
CA LYS A 16 -14.69 -8.10 24.46
C LYS A 16 -13.94 -6.80 24.74
N PHE A 17 -12.66 -6.72 24.38
CA PHE A 17 -11.87 -5.50 24.53
C PHE A 17 -12.47 -4.32 23.76
N ILE A 18 -12.88 -4.51 22.51
CA ILE A 18 -13.51 -3.46 21.69
C ILE A 18 -14.82 -3.00 22.32
N ALA A 19 -15.65 -3.92 22.81
CA ALA A 19 -16.93 -3.59 23.44
C ALA A 19 -16.75 -2.76 24.72
N GLU A 20 -15.77 -3.10 25.56
CA GLU A 20 -15.47 -2.39 26.81
C GLU A 20 -14.65 -1.11 26.62
N ASN A 21 -14.08 -0.93 25.43
CA ASN A 21 -13.25 0.23 25.09
C ASN A 21 -13.71 0.75 23.73
N PRO A 22 -14.89 1.39 23.63
CA PRO A 22 -15.27 2.02 22.39
C PRO A 22 -14.30 3.16 22.07
N THR A 23 -13.74 3.17 20.86
CA THR A 23 -13.10 4.38 20.35
C THR A 23 -14.20 5.38 19.99
N ALA A 24 -14.03 6.66 20.31
CA ALA A 24 -14.86 7.70 19.72
C ALA A 24 -14.88 7.45 18.20
N ASN A 25 -16.07 7.29 17.63
CA ASN A 25 -16.20 7.13 16.19
C ASN A 25 -15.41 8.28 15.55
N PHE A 26 -14.29 7.98 14.90
CA PHE A 26 -13.81 8.79 13.78
C PHE A 26 -14.86 8.62 12.66
N LYS A 27 -16.08 9.13 12.91
CA LYS A 27 -17.12 9.28 11.91
C LYS A 27 -16.53 10.22 10.87
N GLN A 28 -16.26 9.67 9.69
CA GLN A 28 -16.34 10.37 8.41
C GLN A 28 -15.73 11.78 8.40
N GLY A 29 -14.41 11.86 8.57
CA GLY A 29 -13.60 12.97 8.04
C GLY A 29 -13.19 12.76 6.57
N PHE A 30 -13.63 11.67 5.94
CA PHE A 30 -13.66 11.53 4.50
C PHE A 30 -15.10 11.81 4.08
N HIS A 31 -15.33 13.04 3.61
CA HIS A 31 -16.57 13.39 2.93
C HIS A 31 -16.93 12.28 1.93
N ARG A 32 -18.19 11.83 1.99
CA ARG A 32 -18.87 11.31 0.80
C ARG A 32 -18.72 12.39 -0.26
N ILE A 33 -17.83 12.19 -1.23
CA ILE A 33 -17.99 12.84 -2.52
C ILE A 33 -19.06 11.99 -3.19
N ASP A 34 -20.27 12.55 -3.25
CA ASP A 34 -21.35 12.00 -4.02
C ASP A 34 -20.86 11.76 -5.45
N SER A 35 -21.14 10.55 -5.93
CA SER A 35 -21.14 10.22 -7.34
C SER A 35 -22.23 11.05 -8.00
N ASN A 36 -21.89 12.24 -8.48
CA ASN A 36 -22.54 12.96 -9.57
C ASN A 36 -21.80 14.28 -9.82
N GLN A 37 -20.70 14.20 -10.57
CA GLN A 37 -20.29 15.25 -11.50
C GLN A 37 -19.31 14.63 -12.51
N THR A 38 -19.88 14.08 -13.57
CA THR A 38 -19.27 14.17 -14.90
C THR A 38 -18.99 15.64 -15.18
N ASN A 39 -17.71 16.01 -15.15
CA ASN A 39 -17.04 16.89 -16.12
C ASN A 39 -15.57 16.93 -15.72
N LEU A 40 -14.72 16.31 -16.54
CA LEU A 40 -13.28 16.52 -16.49
C LEU A 40 -12.99 18.03 -16.69
N PRO A 41 -12.22 18.69 -15.81
CA PRO A 41 -11.45 19.83 -16.26
C PRO A 41 -10.23 19.29 -17.00
N ASN A 42 -10.12 19.73 -18.25
CA ASN A 42 -8.96 19.50 -19.09
C ASN A 42 -7.67 19.84 -18.35
N LYS A 43 -6.67 19.00 -18.61
CA LYS A 43 -5.29 19.11 -18.19
C LYS A 43 -4.66 20.40 -18.76
N GLU A 44 -4.85 21.53 -18.09
CA GLU A 44 -3.99 22.71 -18.26
C GLU A 44 -2.83 22.65 -17.26
N THR A 45 -1.86 21.79 -17.55
CA THR A 45 -0.52 21.89 -16.96
C THR A 45 0.47 21.38 -17.99
N ASN A 46 0.87 22.26 -18.92
CA ASN A 46 2.18 22.18 -19.58
C ASN A 46 2.55 23.38 -20.47
N ASP A 47 1.76 24.45 -20.51
CA ASP A 47 2.04 25.52 -21.48
C ASP A 47 3.24 26.41 -21.10
N SER A 48 3.49 26.63 -19.79
CA SER A 48 4.63 27.45 -19.35
C SER A 48 5.99 26.82 -19.67
N ASN A 49 6.13 25.49 -19.49
CA ASN A 49 7.37 24.78 -19.81
C ASN A 49 7.56 24.62 -21.33
N TYR A 50 6.47 24.52 -22.09
CA TYR A 50 6.52 24.46 -23.54
C TYR A 50 6.98 25.80 -24.15
N VAL A 51 6.44 26.91 -23.68
CA VAL A 51 6.84 28.26 -24.13
C VAL A 51 8.29 28.55 -23.76
N LEU A 52 8.73 28.25 -22.52
CA LEU A 52 10.13 28.43 -22.10
C LEU A 52 11.10 27.57 -22.91
N ASN A 53 10.76 26.30 -23.14
CA ASN A 53 11.59 25.42 -23.97
C ASN A 53 11.66 25.91 -25.43
N LYS A 54 10.56 26.44 -25.97
CA LYS A 54 10.53 26.98 -27.34
C LYS A 54 11.39 28.23 -27.47
N ILE A 55 11.35 29.14 -26.49
CA ILE A 55 12.24 30.31 -26.44
C ILE A 55 13.71 29.88 -26.34
N PHE A 56 14.01 28.85 -25.53
CA PHE A 56 15.37 28.30 -25.41
C PHE A 56 15.90 27.73 -26.73
N TYR A 57 15.09 26.95 -27.46
CA TYR A 57 15.48 26.43 -28.78
C TYR A 57 15.66 27.53 -29.83
N ILE A 58 14.82 28.57 -29.81
CA ILE A 58 14.98 29.73 -30.71
C ILE A 58 16.31 30.45 -30.44
N LEU A 59 16.66 30.66 -29.16
CA LEU A 59 17.95 31.26 -28.79
C LEU A 59 19.13 30.39 -29.23
N ILE A 60 19.06 29.07 -29.10
CA ILE A 60 20.10 28.16 -29.61
C ILE A 60 20.25 28.29 -31.12
N CYS A 61 19.14 28.31 -31.88
CA CYS A 61 19.18 28.41 -33.33
C CYS A 61 19.77 29.75 -33.82
N ILE A 62 19.40 30.87 -33.18
CA ILE A 62 19.98 32.19 -33.50
C ILE A 62 21.49 32.19 -33.24
N ASN A 63 21.91 31.61 -32.12
CA ASN A 63 23.32 31.51 -31.74
C ASN A 63 24.15 30.61 -32.68
N LEU A 64 23.58 29.49 -33.13
CA LEU A 64 24.19 28.63 -34.14
C LEU A 64 24.33 29.34 -35.49
N PHE A 65 23.29 30.09 -35.90
CA PHE A 65 23.31 30.84 -37.15
C PHE A 65 24.41 31.93 -37.12
N ILE A 66 24.51 32.68 -36.02
CA ILE A 66 25.56 33.69 -35.82
C ILE A 66 26.95 33.04 -35.89
N SER A 67 27.15 31.88 -35.25
CA SER A 67 28.44 31.16 -35.31
C SER A 67 28.80 30.69 -36.72
N ILE A 68 27.81 30.29 -37.53
CA ILE A 68 28.01 29.93 -38.93
C ILE A 68 28.37 31.19 -39.75
N CYS A 69 27.71 32.32 -39.52
CA CYS A 69 28.05 33.58 -40.18
C CYS A 69 29.49 34.03 -39.87
N PHE A 70 29.93 33.91 -38.61
CA PHE A 70 31.31 34.24 -38.23
C PHE A 70 32.34 33.26 -38.81
N TYR A 71 31.99 31.98 -38.98
CA TYR A 71 32.85 30.99 -39.65
C TYR A 71 33.12 31.37 -41.12
N PHE A 72 32.11 31.87 -41.84
CA PHE A 72 32.25 32.31 -43.22
C PHE A 72 32.96 33.67 -43.38
N LEU A 73 32.97 34.50 -42.32
CA LEU A 73 33.68 35.79 -42.33
C LEU A 73 35.17 35.67 -42.00
N GLY A 74 35.69 34.46 -41.72
CA GLY A 74 37.14 34.19 -41.61
C GLY A 74 37.86 34.94 -40.49
N LEU A 75 37.12 35.48 -39.53
CA LEU A 75 37.66 36.27 -38.44
C LEU A 75 37.56 35.48 -37.14
N TYR A 76 38.74 35.28 -36.53
CA TYR A 76 39.02 34.83 -35.17
C TYR A 76 39.37 33.34 -34.96
N PRO A 77 40.32 33.05 -34.04
CA PRO A 77 40.68 31.69 -33.66
C PRO A 77 39.47 30.95 -33.07
N LEU A 78 39.10 29.82 -33.68
CA LEU A 78 37.98 28.96 -33.29
C LEU A 78 37.92 28.64 -31.78
N TRP A 79 39.06 28.61 -31.09
CA TRP A 79 39.13 28.29 -29.65
C TRP A 79 38.56 29.40 -28.75
N LEU A 80 38.65 30.68 -29.14
CA LEU A 80 38.07 31.79 -28.37
C LEU A 80 36.54 31.76 -28.42
N ILE A 81 35.98 31.38 -29.57
CA ILE A 81 34.54 31.21 -29.75
C ILE A 81 34.04 30.11 -28.81
N VAL A 82 34.69 28.94 -28.81
CA VAL A 82 34.32 27.81 -27.92
C VAL A 82 34.42 28.19 -26.44
N ALA A 83 35.47 28.93 -26.03
CA ALA A 83 35.63 29.36 -24.64
C ALA A 83 34.54 30.34 -24.20
N VAL A 84 34.18 31.31 -25.06
CA VAL A 84 33.07 32.25 -24.79
C VAL A 84 31.75 31.50 -24.71
N TRP A 85 31.47 30.55 -25.60
CA TRP A 85 30.26 29.73 -25.55
C TRP A 85 30.17 28.86 -24.31
N ALA A 86 31.27 28.26 -23.86
CA ALA A 86 31.30 27.49 -22.62
C ALA A 86 30.97 28.36 -21.41
N SER A 87 31.48 29.59 -21.36
CA SER A 87 31.21 30.53 -20.26
C SER A 87 29.76 31.02 -20.21
N ILE A 88 29.16 31.29 -21.37
CA ILE A 88 27.75 31.72 -21.47
C ILE A 88 26.82 30.58 -21.06
N ASN A 89 27.06 29.36 -21.53
CA ASN A 89 26.24 28.20 -21.18
C ASN A 89 26.33 27.87 -19.68
N LEU A 90 27.51 27.99 -19.08
CA LEU A 90 27.68 27.80 -17.63
C LEU A 90 26.95 28.90 -16.84
N GLY A 91 27.03 30.15 -17.30
CA GLY A 91 26.29 31.28 -16.72
C GLY A 91 24.77 31.09 -16.79
N CYS A 92 24.23 30.65 -17.93
CA CYS A 92 22.81 30.35 -18.10
C CYS A 92 22.34 29.20 -17.18
N SER A 93 23.15 28.14 -17.03
CA SER A 93 22.82 27.02 -16.13
C SER A 93 22.80 27.44 -14.65
N CYS A 94 23.74 28.30 -14.24
CA CYS A 94 23.75 28.92 -12.92
C CYS A 94 22.55 29.85 -12.69
N PHE A 95 22.13 30.60 -13.71
CA PHE A 95 20.98 31.50 -13.59
C PHE A 95 19.65 30.73 -13.50
N ILE A 96 19.47 29.69 -14.31
CA ILE A 96 18.27 28.83 -14.28
C ILE A 96 18.16 28.07 -12.95
N SER A 97 19.27 27.54 -12.43
CA SER A 97 19.26 26.88 -11.12
C SER A 97 18.93 27.85 -9.98
N ASN A 98 19.34 29.12 -10.09
CA ASN A 98 19.01 30.15 -9.12
C ASN A 98 17.54 30.62 -9.23
N LEU A 99 16.97 30.70 -10.43
CA LEU A 99 15.54 30.96 -10.65
C LEU A 99 14.67 29.82 -10.08
N HIS A 100 15.10 28.56 -10.23
CA HIS A 100 14.43 27.41 -9.63
C HIS A 100 14.46 27.47 -8.09
N LYS A 101 15.60 27.89 -7.51
CA LYS A 101 15.76 28.09 -6.05
C LYS A 101 14.93 29.26 -5.52
N GLN A 102 14.78 30.33 -6.29
CA GLN A 102 13.90 31.46 -5.95
C GLN A 102 12.41 31.12 -6.07
N SER A 103 12.00 30.38 -7.11
CA SER A 103 10.62 29.87 -7.25
C SER A 103 10.23 28.94 -6.08
N SER A 104 11.14 28.06 -5.67
CA SER A 104 10.96 27.20 -4.48
C SER A 104 10.84 28.02 -3.18
N LYS A 105 11.65 29.06 -2.97
CA LYS A 105 11.57 29.93 -1.79
C LYS A 105 10.33 30.84 -1.78
N LYS A 106 9.89 31.36 -2.94
CA LYS A 106 8.71 32.24 -3.05
C LYS A 106 7.41 31.47 -2.80
N ASN A 107 7.37 30.18 -3.16
CA ASN A 107 6.27 29.25 -2.83
C ASN A 107 6.22 28.87 -1.34
N ILE A 108 7.33 28.96 -0.61
CA ILE A 108 7.39 28.73 0.84
C ILE A 108 7.03 30.02 1.63
N ALA A 109 7.38 31.20 1.10
CA ALA A 109 7.24 32.46 1.83
C ALA A 109 5.86 33.15 1.70
N SER A 110 5.01 32.79 0.71
CA SER A 110 3.71 33.45 0.49
C SER A 110 2.48 32.73 1.08
N SER A 111 2.66 31.65 1.85
CA SER A 111 1.55 30.91 2.48
C SER A 111 1.42 31.09 4.00
N ILE A 112 2.23 31.94 4.62
CA ILE A 112 2.16 32.21 6.06
C ILE A 112 1.66 33.64 6.29
N GLN A 113 0.35 33.83 6.21
CA GLN A 113 -0.38 34.84 7.00
C GLN A 113 -1.84 34.40 7.21
N LEU A 114 -2.05 33.82 8.39
CA LEU A 114 -3.26 33.64 9.20
C LEU A 114 -4.66 33.65 8.50
N LYS A 115 -5.22 32.46 8.38
CA LYS A 115 -6.49 32.16 9.08
C LYS A 115 -6.21 31.08 10.11
N THR A 116 -6.18 31.44 11.38
CA THR A 116 -6.16 30.54 12.55
C THR A 116 -7.43 29.71 12.59
N LYS A 117 -7.48 28.68 11.74
CA LYS A 117 -8.38 27.53 11.92
C LYS A 117 -7.67 26.66 12.96
N LYS A 118 -8.33 26.43 14.10
CA LYS A 118 -7.89 25.51 15.15
C LYS A 118 -7.50 24.18 14.48
N GLU A 119 -6.19 23.95 14.28
CA GLU A 119 -5.71 22.67 13.77
C GLU A 119 -6.04 21.64 14.85
N ASN A 120 -7.09 20.85 14.60
CA ASN A 120 -7.28 19.61 15.32
C ASN A 120 -6.04 18.77 15.04
N LYS A 121 -5.06 18.79 15.94
CA LYS A 121 -3.90 17.89 15.90
C LYS A 121 -4.46 16.47 15.86
N VAL A 122 -4.47 15.87 14.67
CA VAL A 122 -5.03 14.53 14.47
C VAL A 122 -4.19 13.58 15.29
N VAL A 123 -4.75 13.09 16.39
CA VAL A 123 -4.09 12.11 17.24
C VAL A 123 -4.04 10.80 16.45
N MET A 124 -2.86 10.50 15.92
CA MET A 124 -2.61 9.32 15.07
C MET A 124 -2.54 8.01 15.85
N ARG A 125 -2.22 8.07 17.15
CA ARG A 125 -2.10 6.90 18.02
C ARG A 125 -2.76 7.15 19.35
N LEU A 126 -3.29 6.09 19.96
CA LEU A 126 -3.91 6.14 21.29
C LEU A 126 -3.10 5.29 22.28
N PRO A 127 -1.94 5.78 22.79
CA PRO A 127 -1.02 4.97 23.60
C PRO A 127 -1.67 4.32 24.83
N LYS A 128 -2.61 5.02 25.49
CA LYS A 128 -3.36 4.46 26.63
C LYS A 128 -4.18 3.23 26.23
N ARG A 129 -4.79 3.24 25.04
CA ARG A 129 -5.54 2.11 24.49
C ARG A 129 -4.60 0.97 24.12
N GLU A 130 -3.49 1.29 23.46
CA GLU A 130 -2.47 0.29 23.06
C GLU A 130 -1.87 -0.42 24.28
N ALA A 131 -1.55 0.32 25.34
CA ALA A 131 -1.05 -0.24 26.60
C ALA A 131 -2.11 -1.12 27.30
N LYS A 132 -3.38 -0.69 27.31
CA LYS A 132 -4.48 -1.51 27.86
C LYS A 132 -4.68 -2.79 27.05
N LEU A 133 -4.61 -2.71 25.72
CA LEU A 133 -4.71 -3.87 24.85
C LEU A 133 -3.54 -4.84 25.08
N ASN A 134 -2.32 -4.32 25.23
CA ASN A 134 -1.15 -5.13 25.54
C ASN A 134 -1.36 -5.90 26.85
N LEU A 135 -1.84 -5.25 27.91
CA LEU A 135 -2.17 -5.91 29.19
C LEU A 135 -3.20 -7.02 29.03
N TRP A 136 -4.19 -6.85 28.14
CA TRP A 136 -5.21 -7.86 27.88
C TRP A 136 -4.64 -9.11 27.21
N LEU A 137 -3.72 -8.92 26.26
CA LEU A 137 -3.15 -9.97 25.40
C LEU A 137 -1.88 -10.61 25.96
N ASN A 138 -1.16 -9.92 26.85
CA ASN A 138 0.12 -10.37 27.38
C ASN A 138 0.01 -11.78 27.99
N GLY A 139 0.90 -12.68 27.56
CA GLY A 139 0.93 -14.09 27.98
C GLY A 139 -0.23 -14.96 27.48
N LYS A 140 -1.15 -14.43 26.63
CA LYS A 140 -2.33 -15.17 26.15
C LYS A 140 -2.35 -15.39 24.64
N VAL A 141 -1.44 -14.79 23.90
CA VAL A 141 -1.30 -15.01 22.46
C VAL A 141 -0.36 -16.18 22.22
N LEU A 142 -0.81 -17.16 21.43
CA LEU A 142 0.04 -18.28 21.03
C LEU A 142 1.25 -17.77 20.26
N GLN A 143 2.43 -18.26 20.64
CA GLN A 143 3.68 -17.91 19.99
C GLN A 143 3.97 -18.86 18.81
N PRO A 144 4.56 -18.36 17.72
CA PRO A 144 5.02 -19.23 16.64
C PRO A 144 6.19 -20.10 17.12
N VAL A 145 6.35 -21.27 16.49
CA VAL A 145 7.42 -22.23 16.83
C VAL A 145 8.65 -22.13 15.92
N GLY A 146 8.55 -21.35 14.84
CA GLY A 146 9.67 -21.13 13.94
C GLY A 146 9.21 -20.74 12.53
N LYS A 147 10.15 -20.84 11.59
CA LYS A 147 9.86 -20.69 10.17
C LYS A 147 9.16 -21.95 9.65
N SER A 148 8.21 -21.77 8.74
CA SER A 148 7.56 -22.86 8.04
C SER A 148 8.37 -23.32 6.83
N ASP A 149 8.35 -24.62 6.58
CA ASP A 149 8.90 -25.26 5.38
C ASP A 149 7.85 -25.39 4.26
N ALA A 150 6.63 -24.88 4.48
CA ALA A 150 5.59 -24.89 3.47
C ALA A 150 6.00 -24.09 2.23
N GLN A 151 5.58 -24.57 1.06
CA GLN A 151 5.84 -23.88 -0.19
C GLN A 151 5.03 -22.59 -0.27
N ASN A 152 5.69 -21.46 -0.51
CA ASN A 152 5.03 -20.18 -0.75
C ASN A 152 4.30 -20.19 -2.10
N GLY A 153 3.11 -19.59 -2.14
CA GLY A 153 2.35 -19.31 -3.34
C GLY A 153 3.05 -18.34 -4.30
N VAL A 154 2.72 -18.44 -5.60
CA VAL A 154 3.31 -17.61 -6.66
C VAL A 154 3.05 -16.11 -6.46
N SER A 155 1.85 -15.79 -5.98
CA SER A 155 1.39 -14.42 -5.72
C SER A 155 1.99 -13.79 -4.46
N GLU A 156 2.42 -14.61 -3.50
CA GLU A 156 2.83 -14.16 -2.18
C GLU A 156 4.08 -13.28 -2.19
N LYS A 157 5.03 -13.55 -3.08
CA LYS A 157 6.29 -12.78 -3.13
C LYS A 157 6.04 -11.30 -3.39
N THR A 158 5.24 -10.99 -4.41
CA THR A 158 4.90 -9.59 -4.77
C THR A 158 4.04 -8.95 -3.69
N PHE A 159 3.07 -9.70 -3.15
CA PHE A 159 2.22 -9.23 -2.06
C PHE A 159 3.04 -8.88 -0.81
N TYR A 160 4.00 -9.73 -0.43
CA TYR A 160 4.90 -9.51 0.68
C TYR A 160 5.71 -8.23 0.51
N GLN A 161 6.31 -8.01 -0.67
CA GLN A 161 7.11 -6.82 -0.94
C GLN A 161 6.31 -5.52 -0.76
N ILE A 162 5.06 -5.49 -1.23
CA ILE A 162 4.20 -4.31 -1.08
C ILE A 162 3.76 -4.16 0.38
N THR A 163 3.31 -5.23 1.00
CA THR A 163 2.82 -5.22 2.38
C THR A 163 3.94 -4.87 3.36
N LYS A 164 5.19 -5.30 3.13
CA LYS A 164 6.37 -4.95 3.93
C LYS A 164 6.72 -3.46 3.90
N ARG A 165 6.44 -2.76 2.79
CA ARG A 165 6.62 -1.30 2.72
C ARG A 165 5.64 -0.54 3.62
N VAL A 166 4.43 -1.09 3.80
CA VAL A 166 3.39 -0.50 4.64
C VAL A 166 3.55 -0.94 6.10
N PHE A 167 3.84 -2.22 6.34
CA PHE A 167 3.97 -2.83 7.65
C PHE A 167 5.37 -3.43 7.80
N PRO A 168 6.38 -2.66 8.27
CA PRO A 168 7.75 -3.15 8.36
C PRO A 168 7.94 -4.40 9.24
N ASN A 169 7.01 -4.66 10.16
CA ASN A 169 7.01 -5.81 11.06
C ASN A 169 6.32 -7.07 10.49
N ILE A 170 5.80 -7.05 9.26
CA ILE A 170 5.23 -8.26 8.65
C ILE A 170 6.32 -9.31 8.41
N VAL A 171 5.99 -10.56 8.71
CA VAL A 171 6.82 -11.75 8.48
C VAL A 171 6.04 -12.75 7.63
N GLN A 172 6.74 -13.56 6.83
CA GLN A 172 6.15 -14.55 5.92
C GLN A 172 6.52 -15.97 6.36
N GLY A 173 5.61 -16.93 6.15
CA GLY A 173 5.88 -18.36 6.25
C GLY A 173 6.26 -18.79 7.67
N VAL A 174 5.32 -18.67 8.61
CA VAL A 174 5.57 -18.91 10.03
C VAL A 174 4.79 -20.12 10.52
N ALA A 175 5.47 -21.00 11.24
CA ALA A 175 4.92 -22.25 11.76
C ALA A 175 4.32 -22.10 13.15
N PHE A 176 3.21 -22.78 13.39
CA PHE A 176 2.55 -22.93 14.70
C PHE A 176 2.37 -24.41 15.01
N HIS A 177 2.86 -24.82 16.19
CA HIS A 177 2.57 -26.17 16.67
C HIS A 177 1.08 -26.31 16.96
N ASN A 178 0.48 -27.37 16.42
CA ASN A 178 -0.89 -27.74 16.70
C ASN A 178 -0.90 -29.20 17.17
N PRO A 179 -1.14 -29.46 18.47
CA PRO A 179 -1.04 -30.82 19.01
C PRO A 179 -2.08 -31.79 18.43
N LYS A 180 -3.12 -31.27 17.75
CA LYS A 180 -4.14 -32.11 17.11
C LYS A 180 -3.71 -32.66 15.75
N PHE A 181 -2.62 -32.17 15.17
CA PHE A 181 -2.15 -32.57 13.86
C PHE A 181 -0.65 -32.90 13.89
N PRO A 182 -0.20 -33.88 13.10
CA PRO A 182 1.21 -34.27 13.07
C PRO A 182 2.11 -33.19 12.45
N HIS A 183 1.54 -32.31 11.63
CA HIS A 183 2.26 -31.22 10.99
C HIS A 183 1.81 -29.86 11.55
N PRO A 184 2.74 -28.91 11.74
CA PRO A 184 2.41 -27.57 12.18
C PRO A 184 1.54 -26.85 11.15
N TYR A 185 0.73 -25.90 11.61
CA TYR A 185 0.09 -24.95 10.71
C TYR A 185 1.11 -23.92 10.24
N SER A 186 0.99 -23.52 8.98
CA SER A 186 1.86 -22.52 8.35
C SER A 186 1.03 -21.32 7.95
N ALA A 187 1.16 -20.21 8.67
CA ALA A 187 0.55 -18.94 8.30
C ALA A 187 1.31 -18.30 7.14
N ASP A 188 0.60 -17.75 6.15
CA ASP A 188 1.24 -17.10 5.00
C ASP A 188 1.96 -15.83 5.46
N PHE A 189 1.28 -14.95 6.19
CA PHE A 189 1.89 -13.78 6.80
C PHE A 189 1.38 -13.48 8.20
N LEU A 190 2.26 -12.96 9.04
CA LEU A 190 1.92 -12.47 10.37
C LEU A 190 2.30 -11.02 10.56
N ILE A 191 1.47 -10.28 11.31
CA ILE A 191 1.79 -8.97 11.86
C ILE A 191 1.59 -9.01 13.36
N VAL A 192 2.65 -8.69 14.12
CA VAL A 192 2.57 -8.47 15.57
C VAL A 192 2.76 -6.98 15.84
N HIS A 193 1.68 -6.27 16.12
CA HIS A 193 1.70 -4.85 16.45
C HIS A 193 2.26 -4.61 17.86
N THR A 194 2.83 -3.43 18.09
CA THR A 194 3.44 -3.04 19.39
C THR A 194 2.49 -3.14 20.58
N SER A 195 1.18 -3.05 20.35
CA SER A 195 0.14 -3.27 21.37
C SER A 195 -0.11 -4.75 21.71
N GLY A 196 0.68 -5.69 21.19
CA GLY A 196 0.45 -7.14 21.31
C GLY A 196 -0.63 -7.69 20.37
N LEU A 197 -1.30 -6.85 19.60
CA LEU A 197 -2.29 -7.28 18.60
C LEU A 197 -1.58 -8.12 17.54
N SER A 198 -2.00 -9.38 17.42
CA SER A 198 -1.41 -10.35 16.52
C SER A 198 -2.42 -10.70 15.43
N ILE A 199 -1.99 -10.59 14.18
CA ILE A 199 -2.83 -10.76 12.98
C ILE A 199 -2.19 -11.83 12.10
N ASP A 200 -2.96 -12.87 11.83
CA ASP A 200 -2.71 -13.90 10.84
C ASP A 200 -3.37 -13.48 9.52
N ILE A 201 -2.62 -13.50 8.42
CA ILE A 201 -3.06 -13.08 7.10
C ILE A 201 -2.84 -14.23 6.13
N GLU A 202 -3.91 -14.63 5.45
CA GLU A 202 -3.95 -15.81 4.59
C GLU A 202 -4.38 -15.39 3.19
N ILE A 203 -3.73 -15.96 2.18
CA ILE A 203 -4.00 -15.74 0.77
C ILE A 203 -4.58 -17.01 0.17
N ASP A 204 -5.88 -16.99 -0.12
CA ASP A 204 -6.60 -18.18 -0.56
C ASP A 204 -6.59 -18.26 -2.10
N GLU A 205 -5.92 -19.27 -2.67
CA GLU A 205 -6.09 -19.63 -4.07
C GLU A 205 -7.27 -20.61 -4.27
N PRO A 206 -7.94 -20.60 -5.44
CA PRO A 206 -9.07 -21.49 -5.68
C PRO A 206 -8.67 -22.95 -5.91
N TYR A 207 -7.45 -23.19 -6.36
CA TYR A 207 -6.90 -24.51 -6.61
C TYR A 207 -5.37 -24.46 -6.64
N VAL A 208 -4.72 -25.56 -6.27
CA VAL A 208 -3.26 -25.70 -6.28
C VAL A 208 -2.73 -25.57 -7.71
N GLY A 209 -1.67 -24.79 -7.90
CA GLY A 209 -1.20 -24.37 -9.23
C GLY A 209 -0.85 -25.55 -10.16
N ASN A 210 -0.12 -26.53 -9.61
CA ASN A 210 0.41 -27.67 -10.34
C ASN A 210 -0.61 -28.82 -10.43
N THR A 211 -1.16 -29.26 -9.29
CA THR A 211 -2.07 -30.42 -9.24
C THR A 211 -3.50 -30.08 -9.67
N LYS A 212 -3.87 -28.80 -9.72
CA LYS A 212 -5.22 -28.31 -10.01
C LYS A 212 -6.27 -28.75 -9.00
N GLU A 213 -5.84 -29.26 -7.85
CA GLU A 213 -6.74 -29.69 -6.78
C GLU A 213 -7.42 -28.49 -6.14
N PRO A 214 -8.76 -28.52 -5.93
CA PRO A 214 -9.48 -27.48 -5.20
C PRO A 214 -8.93 -27.26 -3.79
N THR A 215 -8.83 -26.00 -3.39
CA THR A 215 -8.48 -25.62 -2.02
C THR A 215 -9.31 -24.42 -1.55
N HIS A 216 -9.30 -24.16 -0.25
CA HIS A 216 -10.03 -23.08 0.41
C HIS A 216 -11.52 -22.99 0.08
N CYS A 217 -12.17 -24.14 -0.05
CA CYS A 217 -13.56 -24.22 -0.47
C CYS A 217 -14.52 -24.10 0.73
N ILE A 218 -15.58 -23.30 0.62
CA ILE A 218 -16.52 -23.04 1.73
C ILE A 218 -17.40 -24.23 2.12
N ASP A 219 -17.56 -25.18 1.20
CA ASP A 219 -18.19 -26.48 1.42
C ASP A 219 -17.22 -27.49 2.05
N GLN A 220 -16.04 -27.04 2.47
CA GLN A 220 -15.10 -27.77 3.33
C GLN A 220 -14.99 -27.09 4.70
N ARG A 221 -14.83 -27.89 5.76
CA ARG A 221 -14.71 -27.37 7.14
C ARG A 221 -13.28 -27.03 7.56
N LYS A 222 -12.27 -27.31 6.71
CA LYS A 222 -10.84 -27.22 7.05
C LYS A 222 -10.45 -25.81 7.47
N ASP A 223 -10.82 -24.79 6.68
CA ASP A 223 -10.46 -23.41 6.99
C ASP A 223 -11.20 -22.87 8.20
N ASN A 224 -12.43 -23.32 8.45
CA ASN A 224 -13.15 -22.97 9.68
C ASN A 224 -12.45 -23.50 10.93
N ILE A 225 -11.93 -24.72 10.88
CA ILE A 225 -11.15 -25.32 11.98
C ILE A 225 -9.83 -24.56 12.18
N ARG A 226 -9.16 -24.19 11.09
CA ARG A 226 -7.94 -23.37 11.13
C ARG A 226 -8.20 -21.98 11.72
N ASN A 227 -9.23 -21.29 11.26
CA ASN A 227 -9.63 -19.99 11.78
C ASN A 227 -9.97 -20.08 13.28
N GLN A 228 -10.66 -21.14 13.71
CA GLN A 228 -10.94 -21.40 15.12
C GLN A 228 -9.66 -21.63 15.94
N PHE A 229 -8.69 -22.37 15.40
CA PHE A 229 -7.39 -22.55 16.07
C PHE A 229 -6.71 -21.20 16.35
N PHE A 230 -6.58 -20.33 15.34
CA PHE A 230 -5.93 -19.04 15.50
C PHE A 230 -6.74 -18.09 16.41
N THR A 231 -8.05 -18.00 16.20
CA THR A 231 -8.91 -17.10 17.00
C THR A 231 -9.03 -17.52 18.47
N ASN A 232 -9.04 -18.83 18.77
CA ASN A 232 -8.97 -19.33 20.15
C ASN A 232 -7.64 -19.00 20.84
N ASN A 233 -6.60 -18.76 20.04
CA ASN A 233 -5.25 -18.41 20.47
C ASN A 233 -4.96 -16.89 20.34
N ASN A 234 -6.00 -16.07 20.28
CA ASN A 234 -5.95 -14.61 20.25
C ASN A 234 -5.27 -13.97 19.02
N TRP A 235 -5.25 -14.68 17.90
CA TRP A 235 -4.89 -14.14 16.58
C TRP A 235 -6.14 -13.64 15.84
N VAL A 236 -6.12 -12.40 15.36
CA VAL A 236 -7.10 -11.94 14.36
C VAL A 236 -6.74 -12.60 13.03
N VAL A 237 -7.70 -13.24 12.38
CA VAL A 237 -7.47 -13.85 11.05
C VAL A 237 -8.05 -12.94 9.98
N ILE A 238 -7.26 -12.58 8.98
CA ILE A 238 -7.69 -11.87 7.77
C ILE A 238 -7.39 -12.74 6.57
N ARG A 239 -8.43 -13.16 5.83
CA ARG A 239 -8.27 -13.93 4.59
C ARG A 239 -8.57 -13.05 3.39
N PHE A 240 -7.68 -13.06 2.41
CA PHE A 240 -7.89 -12.45 1.10
C PHE A 240 -7.94 -13.56 0.05
N SER A 241 -8.64 -13.33 -1.06
CA SER A 241 -8.42 -14.19 -2.23
C SER A 241 -7.06 -13.89 -2.84
N GLU A 242 -6.46 -14.87 -3.52
CA GLU A 242 -5.25 -14.66 -4.32
C GLU A 242 -5.43 -13.51 -5.32
N LYS A 243 -6.59 -13.42 -5.96
CA LYS A 243 -6.88 -12.36 -6.92
C LYS A 243 -6.90 -10.98 -6.27
N GLN A 244 -7.42 -10.84 -5.05
CA GLN A 244 -7.36 -9.58 -4.30
C GLN A 244 -5.92 -9.22 -3.96
N ALA A 245 -5.13 -10.19 -3.49
CA ALA A 245 -3.71 -10.00 -3.18
C ALA A 245 -2.91 -9.55 -4.41
N VAL A 246 -3.19 -10.13 -5.58
CA VAL A 246 -2.50 -9.82 -6.83
C VAL A 246 -2.96 -8.49 -7.44
N LYS A 247 -4.27 -8.29 -7.61
CA LYS A 247 -4.79 -7.09 -8.30
C LYS A 247 -4.83 -5.86 -7.42
N TYR A 248 -4.99 -6.01 -6.11
CA TYR A 248 -5.29 -4.92 -5.19
C TYR A 248 -4.46 -4.95 -3.89
N PRO A 249 -3.13 -5.15 -3.93
CA PRO A 249 -2.31 -5.34 -2.72
C PRO A 249 -2.38 -4.16 -1.75
N TYR A 250 -2.34 -2.90 -2.22
CA TYR A 250 -2.51 -1.72 -1.36
C TYR A 250 -3.91 -1.63 -0.74
N ARG A 251 -4.95 -2.11 -1.43
CA ARG A 251 -6.32 -2.13 -0.87
C ARG A 251 -6.44 -3.20 0.21
N CYS A 252 -5.75 -4.34 0.06
CA CYS A 252 -5.59 -5.32 1.14
C CYS A 252 -4.86 -4.71 2.34
N CYS A 253 -3.77 -3.96 2.11
CA CYS A 253 -3.10 -3.21 3.17
C CYS A 253 -4.05 -2.25 3.91
N LYS A 254 -4.98 -1.61 3.19
CA LYS A 254 -5.97 -0.72 3.82
C LYS A 254 -6.90 -1.49 4.77
N VAL A 255 -7.31 -2.70 4.41
CA VAL A 255 -8.11 -3.58 5.29
C VAL A 255 -7.32 -3.94 6.56
N ILE A 256 -6.06 -4.33 6.42
CA ILE A 256 -5.18 -4.64 7.57
C ILE A 256 -5.04 -3.40 8.48
N ALA A 257 -4.78 -2.23 7.90
CA ALA A 257 -4.65 -0.98 8.64
C ALA A 257 -5.95 -0.59 9.36
N GLN A 258 -7.12 -0.84 8.76
CA GLN A 258 -8.42 -0.63 9.41
C GLN A 258 -8.60 -1.53 10.63
N VAL A 259 -8.16 -2.80 10.56
CA VAL A 259 -8.17 -3.72 11.70
C VAL A 259 -7.27 -3.20 12.82
N ILE A 260 -6.03 -2.82 12.50
CA ILE A 260 -5.09 -2.26 13.49
C ILE A 260 -5.67 -1.02 14.15
N ALA A 261 -6.19 -0.06 13.37
CA ALA A 261 -6.79 1.16 13.88
C ALA A 261 -8.00 0.89 14.78
N ARG A 262 -8.92 0.01 14.37
CA ARG A 262 -10.12 -0.35 15.14
C ARG A 262 -9.76 -0.98 16.49
N VAL A 263 -8.80 -1.90 16.49
CA VAL A 263 -8.48 -2.69 17.67
C VAL A 263 -7.54 -1.91 18.59
N SER A 264 -6.41 -1.43 18.09
CA SER A 264 -5.36 -0.80 18.89
C SER A 264 -5.52 0.71 19.08
N GLY A 265 -6.23 1.39 18.18
CA GLY A 265 -6.27 2.85 18.12
C GLY A 265 -5.06 3.49 17.43
N ASP A 266 -4.23 2.70 16.74
CA ASP A 266 -3.17 3.21 15.89
C ASP A 266 -3.68 3.43 14.44
N PHE A 267 -3.84 4.70 14.07
CA PHE A 267 -4.26 5.15 12.75
C PHE A 267 -3.09 5.41 11.79
N THR A 268 -1.83 5.25 12.24
CA THR A 268 -0.60 5.61 11.49
C THR A 268 -0.53 4.93 10.13
N PHE A 269 -0.87 3.64 10.06
CA PHE A 269 -0.90 2.91 8.78
C PHE A 269 -2.10 3.32 7.92
N LEU A 270 -3.25 3.57 8.54
CA LEU A 270 -4.48 3.90 7.82
C LEU A 270 -4.37 5.28 7.15
N SER A 271 -3.73 6.26 7.80
CA SER A 271 -3.54 7.59 7.21
C SER A 271 -2.68 7.57 5.96
N GLN A 272 -1.69 6.68 5.89
CA GLN A 272 -0.85 6.52 4.70
C GLN A 272 -1.65 5.96 3.51
N LEU A 273 -2.79 5.32 3.78
CA LEU A 273 -3.65 4.65 2.80
C LEU A 273 -4.98 5.37 2.59
N ASN A 274 -5.07 6.64 2.98
CA ASN A 274 -6.30 7.44 2.88
C ASN A 274 -6.84 7.50 1.45
N ASN A 275 -5.96 7.73 0.48
CA ASN A 275 -6.31 7.83 -0.95
C ASN A 275 -6.47 6.47 -1.64
N VAL A 276 -6.20 5.36 -0.95
CA VAL A 276 -6.38 4.01 -1.50
C VAL A 276 -7.88 3.65 -1.48
N PRO A 277 -8.50 3.24 -2.60
CA PRO A 277 -9.91 2.86 -2.61
C PRO A 277 -10.20 1.63 -1.74
N SER A 278 -11.47 1.39 -1.43
CA SER A 278 -11.90 0.16 -0.77
C SER A 278 -11.58 -1.08 -1.63
N LEU A 279 -11.23 -2.17 -0.96
CA LEU A 279 -11.02 -3.47 -1.59
C LEU A 279 -12.37 -4.01 -2.08
N PRO A 280 -12.53 -4.34 -3.37
CA PRO A 280 -13.77 -4.92 -3.87
C PRO A 280 -13.98 -6.31 -3.25
N PRO A 281 -15.20 -6.64 -2.78
CA PRO A 281 -15.47 -7.96 -2.23
C PRO A 281 -15.40 -9.02 -3.34
N GLU A 282 -14.96 -10.23 -2.98
CA GLU A 282 -14.90 -11.35 -3.91
C GLU A 282 -15.62 -12.56 -3.32
N PRO A 283 -16.56 -13.20 -4.04
CA PRO A 283 -17.24 -14.37 -3.52
C PRO A 283 -16.24 -15.50 -3.28
N MET A 284 -16.37 -16.16 -2.14
CA MET A 284 -15.69 -17.42 -1.90
C MET A 284 -16.28 -18.52 -2.80
N TRP A 285 -15.56 -19.61 -2.97
CA TRP A 285 -15.91 -20.67 -3.92
C TRP A 285 -16.19 -22.00 -3.23
N THR A 286 -16.98 -22.84 -3.90
CA THR A 286 -17.18 -24.25 -3.57
C THR A 286 -16.19 -25.13 -4.31
N ILE A 287 -16.06 -26.40 -3.91
CA ILE A 287 -15.26 -27.40 -4.64
C ILE A 287 -15.69 -27.46 -6.11
N LYS A 288 -17.00 -27.43 -6.38
CA LYS A 288 -17.53 -27.46 -7.75
C LYS A 288 -17.03 -26.27 -8.57
N GLN A 289 -17.06 -25.07 -8.00
CA GLN A 289 -16.60 -23.85 -8.67
C GLN A 289 -15.07 -23.85 -8.87
N ALA A 290 -14.31 -24.25 -7.85
CA ALA A 290 -12.86 -24.40 -7.93
C ALA A 290 -12.45 -25.38 -9.04
N LYS A 291 -13.10 -26.55 -9.15
CA LYS A 291 -12.86 -27.52 -10.24
C LYS A 291 -13.14 -26.92 -11.62
N LYS A 292 -14.21 -26.13 -11.76
CA LYS A 292 -14.52 -25.43 -13.02
C LYS A 292 -13.41 -24.44 -13.37
N TRP A 293 -13.03 -23.58 -12.42
CA TRP A 293 -11.96 -22.61 -12.60
C TRP A 293 -10.59 -23.23 -12.87
N ALA A 294 -10.31 -24.39 -12.30
CA ALA A 294 -9.10 -25.15 -12.57
C ALA A 294 -9.01 -25.59 -14.04
N LYS A 295 -10.12 -26.12 -14.60
CA LYS A 295 -10.23 -26.50 -16.03
C LYS A 295 -10.09 -25.29 -16.96
N GLU A 296 -10.66 -24.16 -16.58
CA GLU A 296 -10.62 -22.90 -17.33
C GLU A 296 -9.29 -22.14 -17.16
N ASN A 297 -8.36 -22.65 -16.35
CA ASN A 297 -7.13 -21.96 -15.96
C ASN A 297 -7.38 -20.53 -15.43
N TYR A 298 -8.45 -20.36 -14.64
CA TYR A 298 -8.91 -19.07 -14.13
C TYR A 298 -7.81 -18.21 -13.49
N ARG A 299 -6.86 -18.82 -12.77
CA ARG A 299 -5.72 -18.10 -12.17
C ARG A 299 -4.89 -17.32 -13.20
N ARG A 300 -4.82 -17.77 -14.47
CA ARG A 300 -4.13 -17.06 -15.56
C ARG A 300 -4.80 -15.74 -15.97
N THR A 301 -6.03 -15.49 -15.54
CA THR A 301 -6.73 -14.23 -15.83
C THR A 301 -6.26 -13.06 -14.95
N TYR A 302 -5.42 -13.35 -13.94
CA TYR A 302 -4.94 -12.35 -13.01
C TYR A 302 -3.51 -12.55 -12.51
N LEU A 303 -2.97 -13.77 -12.56
CA LEU A 303 -1.54 -13.97 -12.37
C LEU A 303 -0.74 -13.37 -13.54
N PRO A 304 0.43 -12.79 -13.27
CA PRO A 304 1.34 -12.30 -14.31
C PRO A 304 1.89 -13.44 -15.18
#